data_AF-A0A7W9E6X1-F1
#
_entry.id   AF-A0A7W9E6X1-F1
#
_cell.length_a   1.000
_cell.length_b   1.000
_cell.length_c   1.000
_cell.angle_alpha   90.00
_cell.angle_beta   90.00
_cell.angle_gamma   90.00
#
_symmetry.space_group_name_H-M   'P 1'
#
loop_
_entity.id
_entity.type
_entity.pdbx_description
1 polymer ?
#
loop_
_entity_poly.entity_id
_entity_poly.type
_entity_poly.pdbx_seq_one_letter_code
_entity_poly.pdbx_strand_id
1 'polypeptide(L)'
;MIRTALSLSLAAGLALAAAMPASASVDPKTQRAPAQTVMICAEDSATRASFEREYGERPVFVSARDLLAARDAGERWEAPRCMTEREYARYERISEQRAELRR
;
A
#
# COMPACT_ATOMS: atom_id res chain seq x y z
N MET A 1 73.37 -29.93 12.17
CA MET A 1 73.01 -29.75 13.60
C MET A 1 71.69 -29.00 13.65
N ILE A 2 70.62 -29.67 14.06
CA ILE A 2 69.24 -29.18 14.09
C ILE A 2 68.96 -28.55 15.46
N ARG A 3 68.45 -27.31 15.52
CA ARG A 3 67.84 -26.73 16.74
C ARG A 3 66.72 -25.74 16.39
N THR A 4 65.50 -26.17 16.69
CA THR A 4 64.32 -25.44 17.22
C THR A 4 63.74 -24.23 16.47
N ALA A 5 62.47 -24.35 16.07
CA ALA A 5 61.47 -23.32 16.36
C ALA A 5 60.07 -23.95 16.51
N LEU A 6 59.56 -23.82 17.72
CA LEU A 6 58.20 -24.09 18.17
C LEU A 6 57.25 -23.08 17.53
N SER A 7 56.05 -23.47 17.10
CA SER A 7 54.96 -22.53 16.87
C SER A 7 53.62 -23.18 17.22
N LEU A 8 53.17 -22.86 18.44
CA LEU A 8 51.84 -23.12 18.97
C LEU A 8 50.78 -22.38 18.12
N SER A 9 49.83 -23.09 17.54
CA SER A 9 48.61 -22.48 17.00
C SER A 9 47.50 -22.55 18.05
N LEU A 10 47.14 -21.36 18.56
CA LEU A 10 45.91 -21.11 19.32
C LEU A 10 44.68 -21.38 18.44
N ALA A 11 43.73 -22.16 18.95
CA ALA A 11 42.34 -22.14 18.47
C ALA A 11 41.43 -21.93 19.69
N ALA A 12 41.04 -20.67 19.91
CA ALA A 12 40.00 -20.30 20.86
C ALA A 12 38.63 -20.60 20.24
N GLY A 13 37.95 -21.63 20.76
CA GLY A 13 36.56 -21.90 20.42
C GLY A 13 35.63 -20.93 21.15
N LEU A 14 35.04 -20.00 20.41
CA LEU A 14 33.93 -19.17 20.89
C LEU A 14 32.61 -19.88 20.58
N ALA A 15 32.04 -20.53 21.59
CA ALA A 15 30.64 -20.95 21.58
C ALA A 15 29.78 -19.72 21.94
N LEU A 16 29.02 -19.17 20.98
CA LEU A 16 27.97 -18.19 21.25
C LEU A 16 26.61 -18.85 21.08
N ALA A 17 25.95 -19.12 22.20
CA ALA A 17 24.59 -19.62 22.27
C ALA A 17 23.57 -18.49 22.06
N ALA A 18 22.63 -18.76 21.16
CA ALA A 18 21.22 -18.36 21.11
C ALA A 18 20.78 -17.04 21.76
N ALA A 19 20.39 -16.09 20.91
CA ALA A 19 19.18 -15.29 21.10
C ALA A 19 18.66 -14.90 19.71
N MET A 20 17.84 -15.76 19.09
CA MET A 20 17.11 -15.35 17.90
C MET A 20 16.02 -14.36 18.32
N PRO A 21 15.97 -13.14 17.76
CA PRO A 21 14.85 -12.24 18.03
C PRO A 21 13.59 -12.94 17.51
N ALA A 22 12.63 -13.13 18.41
CA ALA A 22 11.27 -13.45 18.02
C ALA A 22 10.83 -12.33 17.08
N SER A 23 10.83 -12.61 15.77
CA SER A 23 10.18 -11.76 14.80
C SER A 23 8.71 -11.82 15.18
N ALA A 24 8.24 -10.79 15.86
CA ALA A 24 6.82 -10.50 15.96
C ALA A 24 6.37 -10.33 14.51
N SER A 25 5.86 -11.42 13.93
CA SER A 25 5.11 -11.37 12.69
C SER A 25 3.98 -10.41 12.97
N VAL A 26 4.18 -9.15 12.53
CA VAL A 26 3.10 -8.20 12.39
C VAL A 26 2.16 -8.91 11.44
N ASP A 27 1.13 -9.53 12.01
CA ASP A 27 0.02 -10.06 11.25
C ASP A 27 -0.34 -8.92 10.31
N PRO A 28 -0.15 -9.08 8.98
CA PRO A 28 -0.65 -8.10 8.06
C PRO A 28 -2.14 -8.30 8.17
N LYS A 29 -2.75 -7.65 9.17
CA LYS A 29 -4.14 -7.25 9.17
C LYS A 29 -4.31 -6.80 7.76
N THR A 30 -4.97 -7.65 6.99
CA THR A 30 -5.34 -7.39 5.63
C THR A 30 -6.23 -6.17 5.81
N GLN A 31 -5.62 -4.99 5.75
CA GLN A 31 -6.33 -3.76 5.47
C GLN A 31 -6.85 -4.07 4.09
N ARG A 32 -8.04 -4.67 4.06
CA ARG A 32 -8.72 -5.04 2.84
C ARG A 32 -8.80 -3.72 2.11
N ALA A 33 -7.93 -3.57 1.11
CA ALA A 33 -7.85 -2.36 0.33
C ALA A 33 -9.29 -2.01 -0.04
N PRO A 34 -9.72 -0.74 0.14
CA PRO A 34 -11.10 -0.38 -0.10
C PRO A 34 -11.47 -0.90 -1.49
N ALA A 35 -12.54 -1.70 -1.53
CA ALA A 35 -12.99 -2.39 -2.73
C ALA A 35 -13.27 -1.43 -3.90
N GLN A 36 -13.45 -0.15 -3.57
CA GLN A 36 -13.67 0.97 -4.47
C GLN A 36 -12.57 2.02 -4.20
N THR A 37 -11.45 1.88 -4.90
CA THR A 37 -10.34 2.84 -4.85
C THR A 37 -10.49 3.86 -5.98
N VAL A 38 -10.24 5.13 -5.67
CA VAL A 38 -10.21 6.21 -6.67
C VAL A 38 -8.83 6.84 -6.73
N MET A 39 -8.41 7.22 -7.94
CA MET A 39 -7.25 8.07 -8.19
C MET A 39 -7.72 9.47 -8.57
N ILE A 40 -6.96 10.49 -8.15
CA ILE A 40 -7.21 11.87 -8.60
C ILE A 40 -6.59 12.03 -9.98
N CYS A 41 -7.42 12.29 -10.98
CA CYS A 41 -7.01 12.34 -12.39
C CYS A 41 -7.43 13.67 -13.02
N ALA A 42 -6.57 14.22 -13.89
CA ALA A 42 -6.96 15.28 -14.81
C ALA A 42 -7.62 14.69 -16.07
N GLU A 43 -8.49 15.47 -16.72
CA GLU A 43 -9.23 15.05 -17.92
C GLU A 43 -8.44 15.36 -19.21
N ASP A 44 -7.17 14.98 -19.24
CA ASP A 44 -6.27 15.22 -20.37
C ASP A 44 -5.72 13.92 -20.99
N SER A 45 -5.14 14.07 -22.17
CA SER A 45 -4.60 12.93 -22.93
C SER A 45 -3.38 12.28 -22.28
N ALA A 46 -2.61 13.03 -21.49
CA ALA A 46 -1.42 12.50 -20.83
C ALA A 46 -1.81 11.57 -19.66
N THR A 47 -2.80 12.00 -18.87
CA THR A 47 -3.40 11.22 -17.80
C THR A 47 -4.06 9.97 -18.36
N ARG A 48 -4.86 10.11 -19.44
CA ARG A 48 -5.46 8.96 -20.12
C ARG A 48 -4.41 7.94 -20.57
N ALA A 49 -3.37 8.39 -21.27
CA ALA A 49 -2.34 7.50 -21.78
C ALA A 49 -1.58 6.79 -20.65
N SER A 50 -1.32 7.48 -19.54
CA SER A 50 -0.66 6.87 -18.38
C SER A 50 -1.55 5.82 -17.71
N PHE A 51 -2.84 6.12 -17.53
CA PHE A 51 -3.80 5.18 -16.98
C PHE A 51 -3.94 3.93 -17.86
N GLU A 52 -4.09 4.09 -19.18
CA GLU A 52 -4.22 2.97 -20.12
C GLU A 52 -2.98 2.07 -20.14
N ARG A 53 -1.77 2.64 -20.00
CA ARG A 53 -0.53 1.86 -19.90
C ARG A 53 -0.45 1.04 -18.61
N GLU A 54 -0.97 1.57 -17.51
CA GLU A 54 -0.89 0.94 -16.19
C GLU A 54 -1.99 -0.11 -15.98
N TYR A 55 -3.22 0.20 -16.37
CA TYR A 55 -4.41 -0.62 -16.09
C TYR A 55 -4.96 -1.35 -17.31
N GLY A 56 -4.47 -1.07 -18.52
CA GLY A 56 -4.90 -1.74 -19.75
C GLY A 56 -6.30 -1.35 -20.24
N GLU A 57 -6.97 -0.42 -19.57
CA GLU A 57 -8.30 0.10 -19.94
C GLU A 57 -8.35 1.62 -19.86
N ARG A 58 -9.38 2.23 -20.47
CA ARG A 58 -9.57 3.68 -20.40
C ARG A 58 -10.02 4.09 -18.99
N PRO A 59 -9.57 5.24 -18.46
CA PRO A 59 -10.03 5.72 -17.17
C PRO A 59 -11.54 5.96 -17.20
N VAL A 60 -12.22 5.45 -16.18
CA VAL A 60 -13.64 5.73 -15.94
C VAL A 60 -13.73 6.74 -14.81
N PHE A 61 -14.36 7.88 -15.10
CA PHE A 61 -14.52 8.98 -14.14
C PHE A 61 -15.81 8.81 -13.34
N VAL A 62 -15.70 8.99 -12.03
CA VAL A 62 -16.81 8.92 -11.08
C VAL A 62 -16.88 10.20 -10.23
N SER A 63 -18.08 10.59 -9.83
CA SER A 63 -18.28 11.71 -8.90
C SER A 63 -18.10 11.28 -7.45
N ALA A 64 -18.06 12.25 -6.54
CA ALA A 64 -18.09 11.99 -5.09
C ALA A 64 -19.32 11.14 -4.69
N ARG A 65 -20.47 11.39 -5.33
CA ARG A 65 -21.73 10.69 -5.03
C ARG A 65 -21.69 9.26 -5.55
N ASP A 66 -21.12 9.05 -6.73
CA ASP A 66 -21.00 7.71 -7.32
C ASP A 66 -20.09 6.81 -6.48
N LEU A 67 -18.96 7.34 -5.99
CA LEU A 67 -18.08 6.60 -5.08
C LEU A 67 -18.79 6.19 -3.79
N LEU A 68 -19.57 7.10 -3.19
CA LEU A 68 -20.33 6.80 -1.98
C LEU A 68 -21.42 5.77 -2.26
N ALA A 69 -22.14 5.88 -3.37
CA ALA A 69 -23.17 4.92 -3.77
C ALA A 69 -22.57 3.53 -4.03
N ALA A 70 -21.45 3.45 -4.76
CA ALA A 70 -20.75 2.19 -5.02
C ALA A 70 -20.25 1.52 -3.73
N ARG A 71 -19.81 2.31 -2.75
CA ARG A 71 -19.44 1.83 -1.41
C ARG A 71 -20.64 1.30 -0.64
N ASP A 72 -21.73 2.05 -0.61
CA ASP A 72 -22.97 1.65 0.07
C ASP A 72 -23.57 0.38 -0.58
N ALA A 73 -23.39 0.21 -1.89
CA ALA A 73 -23.78 -0.98 -2.66
C ALA A 73 -22.79 -2.16 -2.56
N GLY A 74 -21.61 -1.97 -1.96
CA GLY A 74 -20.60 -3.02 -1.83
C GLY A 74 -19.96 -3.45 -3.16
N GLU A 75 -19.95 -2.58 -4.17
CA GLU A 75 -19.36 -2.87 -5.48
C GLU A 75 -17.88 -3.28 -5.38
N ARG A 76 -17.35 -3.94 -6.40
CA ARG A 76 -15.90 -4.18 -6.49
C ARG A 76 -15.42 -3.78 -7.86
N TRP A 77 -14.34 -3.01 -7.90
CA TRP A 77 -13.70 -2.63 -9.15
C TRP A 77 -12.35 -3.33 -9.25
N GLU A 78 -12.06 -3.86 -10.43
CA GLU A 78 -10.78 -4.50 -10.73
C GLU A 78 -9.67 -3.45 -10.90
N ALA A 79 -9.96 -2.35 -11.60
CA ALA A 79 -9.11 -1.17 -11.69
C ALA A 79 -9.65 0.00 -10.85
N PRO A 80 -8.78 0.91 -10.37
CA PRO A 80 -9.23 2.14 -9.73
C PRO A 80 -10.06 2.99 -10.70
N ARG A 81 -11.01 3.75 -10.17
CA ARG A 81 -11.73 4.75 -10.97
C ARG A 81 -11.07 6.12 -10.82
N CYS A 82 -11.19 6.97 -11.82
CA CYS A 82 -10.69 8.34 -11.73
C CYS A 82 -11.73 9.26 -11.08
N MET A 83 -11.28 10.24 -10.33
CA MET A 83 -12.09 11.33 -9.82
C MET A 83 -11.33 12.64 -10.07
N THR A 84 -12.03 13.70 -10.45
CA THR A 84 -11.38 15.01 -10.58
C THR A 84 -11.05 15.59 -9.21
N GLU A 85 -10.07 16.48 -9.12
CA GLU A 85 -9.70 17.15 -7.87
C GLU A 85 -10.90 17.86 -7.21
N ARG A 86 -11.75 18.51 -8.03
CA ARG A 86 -12.97 19.17 -7.57
C ARG A 86 -13.97 18.18 -6.93
N GLU A 87 -14.16 17.01 -7.54
CA GLU A 87 -15.05 15.99 -6.98
C GLU A 87 -14.41 15.34 -5.74
N TYR A 88 -13.10 15.18 -5.70
CA TYR A 88 -12.40 14.65 -4.54
C TYR A 88 -12.56 15.58 -3.32
N ALA A 89 -12.36 16.89 -3.50
CA ALA A 89 -12.63 17.88 -2.46
C ALA A 89 -14.11 17.90 -2.00
N ARG A 90 -15.06 17.55 -2.89
CA ARG A 90 -16.46 17.36 -2.50
C ARG A 90 -16.64 16.09 -1.67
N TYR A 91 -16.00 14.98 -2.06
CA TYR A 91 -16.05 13.72 -1.34
C TYR A 91 -15.51 13.86 0.10
N GLU A 92 -14.42 14.57 0.30
CA GLU A 92 -13.84 14.82 1.63
C GLU A 92 -14.85 15.54 2.54
N ARG A 93 -15.42 16.66 2.08
CA ARG A 93 -16.44 17.40 2.85
C ARG A 93 -17.66 16.55 3.23
N ILE A 94 -18.17 15.73 2.30
CA ILE A 94 -19.31 14.84 2.60
C ILE A 94 -18.90 13.77 3.61
N SER A 95 -17.69 13.24 3.49
CA SER A 95 -17.17 12.20 4.38
C SER A 95 -16.99 12.72 5.80
N GLU A 96 -16.47 13.93 5.96
CA GLU A 96 -16.35 14.64 7.24
C GLU A 96 -17.73 14.85 7.88
N GLN A 97 -18.68 15.42 7.14
CA GLN A 97 -20.05 15.64 7.63
C GLN A 97 -20.72 14.32 8.06
N ARG A 98 -20.56 13.24 7.29
CA ARG A 98 -21.05 11.90 7.66
C ARG A 98 -20.37 11.32 8.90
N ALA A 99 -19.11 11.68 9.18
CA ALA A 99 -18.40 11.24 10.37
C ALA A 99 -18.88 11.99 11.62
N GLU A 100 -19.13 13.28 11.51
CA GLU A 100 -19.71 14.10 12.59
C GLU A 100 -21.09 13.59 13.00
N LEU A 101 -21.96 13.27 12.05
CA LEU A 101 -23.30 12.73 12.31
C LEU A 101 -23.31 11.35 12.98
N ARG A 102 -22.20 10.61 12.90
CA ARG A 102 -22.05 9.28 13.51
C ARG A 102 -21.43 9.32 14.91
N ARG A 103 -20.99 10.49 15.36
CA ARG A 103 -20.41 10.71 16.70
C ARG A 103 -21.50 11.00 17.71
#